data_AF-A0A139R9Y9-F1
#
_entry.id   AF-A0A139R9Y9-F1
#
_cell.length_a   1.000
_cell.length_b   1.000
_cell.length_c   1.000
_cell.angle_alpha   90.00
_cell.angle_beta   90.00
_cell.angle_gamma   90.00
#
_symmetry.space_group_name_H-M   'P 1'
#
loop_
_entity.id
_entity.type
_entity.pdbx_description
1 polymer ?
#
loop_
_entity_poly.entity_id
_entity_poly.type
_entity_poly.pdbx_seq_one_letter_code
_entity_poly.pdbx_strand_id
1 'polypeptide(L)' 'MDTGKIIKQVRVPRLADDTIDSFEARIHEAEYKLYTEVLDSLGVERR' A
#
# COMPACT_ATOMS: atom_id res chain seq x y z
N MET A 1 9.55 -11.77 10.01
CA MET A 1 9.69 -10.68 11.01
C MET A 1 9.86 -9.42 10.22
N ASP A 2 8.85 -8.55 10.22
CA ASP A 2 8.74 -7.42 9.29
C ASP A 2 9.25 -6.14 9.96
N THR A 3 10.53 -6.13 10.31
CA THR A 3 11.19 -5.05 11.07
C THR A 3 12.19 -4.25 10.24
N GLY A 4 12.13 -4.37 8.91
CA GLY A 4 12.95 -3.57 8.01
C GLY A 4 12.64 -2.07 8.12
N LYS A 5 13.56 -1.22 7.63
CA LYS A 5 13.33 0.22 7.57
C LYS A 5 12.15 0.53 6.65
N ILE A 6 11.16 1.25 7.18
CA ILE A 6 9.99 1.70 6.41
C ILE A 6 10.44 2.70 5.33
N ILE A 7 10.03 2.46 4.08
CA ILE A 7 10.30 3.35 2.95
C ILE A 7 9.18 4.40 2.79
N LYS A 8 7.92 3.95 2.72
CA LYS A 8 6.74 4.81 2.61
C LYS A 8 5.52 4.12 3.23
N GLN A 9 4.57 4.91 3.74
CA GLN A 9 3.31 4.43 4.32
C GLN A 9 2.17 5.38 3.98
N VAL A 10 0.96 4.83 3.87
CA VAL A 10 -0.27 5.60 3.65
C VAL A 10 -1.34 5.13 4.63
N ARG A 11 -2.27 6.04 4.95
CA ARG A 11 -3.44 5.70 5.77
C ARG A 11 -4.57 5.24 4.87
N VAL A 12 -5.18 4.12 5.22
CA VAL A 12 -6.40 3.61 4.58
C VAL A 12 -7.53 3.70 5.61
N PRO A 13 -8.63 4.43 5.33
CA PRO A 13 -9.73 4.55 6.27
C PRO A 13 -10.49 3.23 6.38
N ARG A 14 -10.88 2.88 7.61
CA ARG A 14 -11.87 1.82 7.89
C ARG A 14 -13.24 2.46 8.03
N LEU A 15 -14.21 1.97 7.29
CA LEU A 15 -15.60 2.43 7.30
C LEU A 15 -16.43 1.61 8.28
N ALA A 16 -17.58 2.17 8.69
CA ALA A 16 -18.44 1.55 9.69
C ALA A 16 -19.06 0.22 9.21
N ASP A 17 -19.26 0.08 7.91
CA ASP A 17 -19.87 -1.03 7.21
C ASP A 17 -18.84 -1.98 6.56
N ASP A 18 -17.54 -1.75 6.76
CA ASP A 18 -16.50 -2.61 6.21
C ASP A 18 -16.64 -4.04 6.75
N THR A 19 -16.75 -5.01 5.84
CA THR A 19 -16.30 -6.38 6.08
C THR A 19 -14.78 -6.46 6.01
N ILE A 20 -14.19 -7.54 6.52
CA ILE A 20 -12.75 -7.80 6.39
C ILE A 20 -12.33 -7.71 4.92
N ASP A 21 -13.05 -8.42 4.04
CA ASP A 21 -12.75 -8.46 2.60
C ASP A 21 -12.80 -7.07 1.94
N SER A 22 -13.79 -6.24 2.29
CA SER A 22 -13.92 -4.89 1.71
C SER A 22 -12.81 -3.94 2.18
N PHE A 23 -12.35 -4.10 3.42
CA PHE A 23 -11.24 -3.31 3.95
C PHE A 23 -9.91 -3.77 3.36
N GLU A 24 -9.71 -5.09 3.25
CA GLU A 24 -8.54 -5.71 2.60
C GLU A 24 -8.41 -5.27 1.14
N ALA A 25 -9.52 -5.27 0.37
CA ALA A 25 -9.52 -4.77 -1.00
C ALA A 25 -9.02 -3.31 -1.10
N ARG A 26 -9.45 -2.45 -0.17
CA ARG A 26 -9.01 -1.04 -0.12
C ARG A 26 -7.54 -0.90 0.26
N ILE A 27 -7.03 -1.77 1.13
CA ILE A 27 -5.60 -1.85 1.45
C ILE A 27 -4.82 -2.25 0.19
N HIS A 28 -5.23 -3.28 -0.53
CA HIS A 28 -4.56 -3.71 -1.75
C HIS A 28 -4.55 -2.63 -2.84
N GLU A 29 -5.64 -1.90 -3.04
CA GLU A 29 -5.65 -0.76 -3.96
C GLU A 29 -4.63 0.31 -3.57
N ALA A 30 -4.46 0.58 -2.27
CA ALA A 30 -3.46 1.50 -1.76
C ALA A 30 -2.03 0.95 -1.94
N GLU A 31 -1.83 -0.35 -1.73
CA GLU A 31 -0.55 -1.04 -1.94
C GLU A 31 -0.09 -0.95 -3.40
N TYR A 32 -0.97 -1.21 -4.38
CA TYR A 32 -0.63 -1.11 -5.81
C TYR A 32 -0.11 0.27 -6.20
N LYS A 33 -0.78 1.32 -5.72
CA LYS A 33 -0.36 2.72 -5.94
C LYS A 33 0.95 3.00 -5.23
N LEU A 34 1.05 2.65 -3.94
CA LEU A 34 2.22 2.91 -3.11
C LEU A 34 3.47 2.22 -3.66
N TYR A 35 3.34 0.96 -4.10
CA TYR A 35 4.44 0.18 -4.66
C TYR A 35 4.99 0.85 -5.92
N THR A 36 4.10 1.27 -6.80
CA THR A 36 4.44 1.99 -8.03
C THR A 36 5.19 3.30 -7.73
N GLU A 37 4.64 4.12 -6.83
CA GLU A 37 5.26 5.39 -6.42
C GLU A 37 6.63 5.19 -5.77
N VAL A 38 6.79 4.14 -4.96
CA VAL A 38 8.07 3.81 -4.31
C VAL A 38 9.10 3.43 -5.36
N LEU A 39 8.77 2.55 -6.31
CA LEU A 39 9.69 2.17 -7.38
C LEU A 39 10.12 3.36 -8.22
N ASP A 40 9.18 4.21 -8.62
CA ASP A 40 9.46 5.43 -9.38
C ASP A 40 10.39 6.37 -8.57
N SER A 41 10.15 6.53 -7.26
CA SER A 41 10.99 7.35 -6.37
C SER A 41 12.41 6.81 -6.16
N LEU A 42 12.59 5.50 -6.33
CA LEU A 42 13.88 4.82 -6.24
C LEU A 42 14.60 4.74 -7.59
N GLY A 43 13.98 5.21 -8.69
CA GLY A 43 14.56 5.19 -10.03
C GLY A 43 14.65 3.79 -10.64
N VAL A 44 13.80 2.85 -10.22
CA VAL A 44 13.78 1.49 -10.77
C VAL A 44 13.10 1.51 -12.14
N GLU A 45 13.82 1.09 -13.19
CA GLU A 45 13.25 0.99 -14.54
C GLU A 45 12.15 -0.08 -14.60
N ARG A 46 11.00 0.27 -15.18
CA ARG A 46 9.94 -0.71 -15.48
C ARG A 46 10.35 -1.53 -16.68
N ARG A 47 10.48 -2.85 -16.52
CA ARG A 47 10.71 -3.81 -17.61
C ARG A 47 9.42 -4.19 -18.31
#